data_AF-A0A2J6Q070-F1
#
_entry.id   AF-A0A2J6Q070-F1
#
_cell.length_a   1.000
_cell.length_b   1.000
_cell.length_c   1.000
_cell.angle_alpha   90.00
_cell.angle_beta   90.00
_cell.angle_gamma   90.00
#
_symmetry.space_group_name_H-M   'P 1'
#
loop_
_entity.id
_entity.type
_entity.pdbx_description
1 polymer ?
#
loop_
_entity_poly.entity_id
_entity_poly.type
_entity_poly.pdbx_seq_one_letter_code
_entity_poly.pdbx_strand_id
1 'polypeptide(L)'
;MAGKRKRSRTNHRIDGDHEGRKIADHSNSRDSVVRDALLAQFYPQVISLREFLISKLPPSSKIRRKKILSVGKKAGSEIDQKLSKLLDQTLVGVSKHKGVSQEERWQQWTAFSQKADDSVSFANQSGVGIFSQSEIVDFVIWLLFSKGRASNGWVKHLLCQGFQKDISSRSVHRGENAGSSIAGVLSIHPNSHVTSIKADPWPQVLALMGKEGERAMIDLLLDCGIYLAVGSGHGTYHQLSGTFDPLKVLDSLMKEAIHWVIFNQWHPNHYSIRKSGLSRKKIEVHRTSPLSEIE
;
A
#
# COMPACT_ATOMS: atom_id res chain seq x y z
N MET A 1 19.61 -16.58 58.89
CA MET A 1 20.64 -17.61 59.18
C MET A 1 20.37 -18.83 58.31
N ALA A 2 21.41 -19.34 57.66
CA ALA A 2 21.63 -20.55 56.83
C ALA A 2 20.47 -21.56 56.59
N GLY A 3 20.35 -22.25 55.46
CA GLY A 3 21.32 -22.47 54.38
C GLY A 3 20.79 -23.38 53.26
N LYS A 4 21.55 -23.35 52.16
CA LYS A 4 21.37 -23.97 50.84
C LYS A 4 21.12 -25.49 50.87
N ARG A 5 20.35 -26.01 49.89
CA ARG A 5 20.67 -27.29 49.21
C ARG A 5 20.40 -27.22 47.70
N LYS A 6 21.36 -27.78 46.97
CA LYS A 6 21.70 -27.70 45.55
C LYS A 6 21.58 -29.13 44.98
N ARG A 7 20.90 -29.33 43.86
CA ARG A 7 21.02 -30.52 42.97
C ARG A 7 20.83 -29.99 41.55
N SER A 8 21.92 -29.77 40.81
CA SER A 8 22.70 -30.69 39.96
C SER A 8 21.99 -31.07 38.66
N ARG A 9 22.59 -30.62 37.54
CA ARG A 9 22.16 -30.75 36.15
C ARG A 9 22.31 -32.17 35.61
N THR A 10 21.61 -32.47 34.53
CA THR A 10 22.14 -33.35 33.48
C THR A 10 21.71 -32.82 32.10
N ASN A 11 22.72 -32.51 31.30
CA ASN A 11 22.62 -32.24 29.87
C ASN A 11 22.26 -33.54 29.15
N HIS A 12 21.36 -33.48 28.17
CA HIS A 12 21.45 -34.38 27.02
C HIS A 12 21.35 -33.54 25.74
N ARG A 13 22.49 -33.46 25.05
CA ARG A 13 22.59 -33.06 23.65
C ARG A 13 22.06 -34.22 22.82
N ILE A 14 21.16 -33.96 21.87
CA ILE A 14 21.10 -34.78 20.66
C ILE A 14 21.29 -33.82 19.50
N ASP A 15 22.45 -34.01 18.91
CA ASP A 15 22.94 -33.50 17.64
C ASP A 15 22.11 -34.13 16.52
N GLY A 16 21.75 -33.34 15.52
CA GLY A 16 20.86 -33.74 14.44
C GLY A 16 20.98 -32.74 13.31
N ASP A 17 21.94 -33.04 12.44
CA ASP A 17 22.49 -32.21 11.40
C ASP A 17 21.50 -31.75 10.31
N HIS A 18 21.96 -30.72 9.61
CA HIS A 18 21.34 -29.98 8.54
C HIS A 18 20.97 -30.80 7.30
N GLU A 19 19.80 -30.53 6.70
CA GLU A 19 19.66 -30.09 5.29
C GLU A 19 18.17 -29.95 4.89
N GLY A 20 17.47 -29.00 5.51
CA GLY A 20 16.23 -28.47 4.94
C GLY A 20 16.59 -27.37 3.94
N ARG A 21 16.84 -27.74 2.68
CA ARG A 21 17.01 -26.79 1.55
C ARG A 21 15.93 -25.71 1.61
N LYS A 22 16.30 -24.51 2.08
CA LYS A 22 15.58 -23.28 1.78
C LYS A 22 15.74 -23.02 0.29
N ILE A 23 14.83 -23.56 -0.51
CA ILE A 23 14.54 -22.99 -1.82
C ILE A 23 13.78 -21.70 -1.51
N ALA A 24 14.54 -20.65 -1.19
CA ALA A 24 14.01 -19.31 -1.18
C ALA A 24 13.69 -18.96 -2.64
N ASP A 25 12.41 -18.73 -2.84
CA ASP A 25 11.73 -18.21 -4.02
C ASP A 25 12.46 -17.00 -4.63
N HIS A 26 13.46 -17.26 -5.48
CA HIS A 26 14.25 -16.24 -6.18
C HIS A 26 13.38 -15.37 -7.11
N SER A 27 12.21 -15.85 -7.53
CA SER A 27 11.21 -15.07 -8.28
C SER A 27 10.64 -13.92 -7.44
N ASN A 28 10.20 -14.20 -6.20
CA ASN A 28 9.58 -13.19 -5.34
C ASN A 28 10.51 -12.00 -5.04
N SER A 29 11.81 -12.27 -4.88
CA SER A 29 12.80 -11.22 -4.60
C SER A 29 13.02 -10.28 -5.79
N ARG A 30 12.84 -10.76 -7.02
CA ARG A 30 13.01 -9.93 -8.22
C ARG A 30 11.77 -9.08 -8.46
N ASP A 31 10.59 -9.66 -8.27
CA ASP A 31 9.31 -8.97 -8.41
C ASP A 31 9.13 -7.87 -7.37
N SER A 32 9.64 -8.06 -6.15
CA SER A 32 9.67 -6.99 -5.14
C SER A 32 10.58 -5.84 -5.56
N VAL A 33 11.78 -6.13 -6.08
CA VAL A 33 12.73 -5.09 -6.52
C VAL A 33 12.17 -4.27 -7.68
N VAL A 34 11.54 -4.91 -8.67
CA VAL A 34 10.93 -4.20 -9.81
C VAL A 34 9.76 -3.32 -9.33
N ARG A 35 8.90 -3.85 -8.44
CA ARG A 35 7.79 -3.08 -7.87
C ARG A 35 8.29 -1.87 -7.08
N ASP A 36 9.27 -2.07 -6.21
CA ASP A 36 9.82 -1.01 -5.37
C ASP A 36 10.48 0.06 -6.25
N ALA A 37 11.18 -0.36 -7.31
CA ALA A 37 11.75 0.55 -8.30
C ALA A 37 10.68 1.34 -9.07
N LEU A 38 9.58 0.71 -9.48
CA LEU A 38 8.47 1.39 -10.15
C LEU A 38 7.77 2.39 -9.23
N LEU A 39 7.37 1.97 -8.03
CA LEU A 39 6.67 2.84 -7.09
C LEU A 39 7.56 4.00 -6.61
N ALA A 40 8.88 3.79 -6.49
CA ALA A 40 9.84 4.84 -6.15
C ALA A 40 9.90 5.98 -7.19
N GLN A 41 9.47 5.74 -8.44
CA GLN A 41 9.36 6.80 -9.45
C GLN A 41 8.19 7.75 -9.19
N PHE A 42 7.14 7.27 -8.51
CA PHE A 42 5.92 8.03 -8.23
C PHE A 42 5.87 8.58 -6.81
N TYR A 43 6.46 7.84 -5.85
CA TYR A 43 6.40 8.16 -4.43
C TYR A 43 7.82 8.19 -3.84
N PRO A 44 8.19 9.25 -3.11
CA PRO A 44 9.46 9.29 -2.37
C PRO A 44 9.60 8.19 -1.31
N GLN A 45 8.48 7.64 -0.84
CA GLN A 45 8.46 6.61 0.19
C GLN A 45 7.32 5.63 -0.08
N VAL A 46 7.62 4.34 0.03
CA VAL A 46 6.66 3.24 -0.04
C VAL A 46 6.82 2.43 1.23
N ILE A 47 5.75 2.32 2.02
CA ILE A 47 5.73 1.62 3.31
C ILE A 47 4.48 0.76 3.43
N SER A 48 4.45 -0.17 4.39
CA SER A 48 3.23 -0.90 4.70
C SER A 48 2.16 0.04 5.29
N LEU A 49 0.88 -0.34 5.17
CA LEU A 49 -0.20 0.38 5.84
C LEU A 49 0.05 0.43 7.36
N ARG A 50 0.53 -0.66 7.97
CA ARG A 50 0.87 -0.66 9.40
C ARG A 50 1.88 0.43 9.77
N GLU A 51 2.96 0.55 9.03
CA GLU A 51 4.01 1.56 9.27
C GLU A 51 3.47 2.98 9.07
N PHE A 52 2.65 3.19 8.04
CA PHE A 52 1.99 4.48 7.81
C PHE A 52 1.11 4.90 8.99
N LEU A 53 0.23 4.01 9.48
CA LEU A 53 -0.65 4.35 10.60
C LEU A 53 0.16 4.66 11.87
N ILE A 54 1.26 3.94 12.08
CA ILE A 54 2.18 4.15 13.21
C ILE A 54 2.92 5.49 13.10
N SER A 55 3.29 5.92 11.89
CA SER A 55 3.97 7.21 11.68
C SER A 55 3.02 8.40 11.88
N LYS A 56 1.72 8.22 11.63
CA LYS A 56 0.69 9.25 11.85
C LYS A 56 0.28 9.44 13.31
N LEU A 57 0.67 8.53 14.21
CA LEU A 57 0.39 8.70 15.64
C LEU A 57 1.43 9.60 16.33
N PRO A 58 1.00 10.51 17.22
CA PRO A 58 1.91 11.26 18.08
C PRO A 58 2.84 10.34 18.88
N PRO A 59 4.10 10.75 19.18
CA PRO A 59 5.03 9.95 19.97
C PRO A 59 4.50 9.55 21.36
N SER A 60 3.59 10.36 21.94
CA SER A 60 2.93 10.11 23.21
C SER A 60 1.96 8.90 23.18
N SER A 61 1.48 8.50 22.00
CA SER A 61 0.48 7.43 21.81
C SER A 61 1.07 6.02 21.90
N LYS A 62 1.89 5.74 22.93
CA LYS A 62 2.64 4.48 23.11
C LYS A 62 1.73 3.24 23.15
N ILE A 63 0.62 3.31 23.88
CA ILE A 63 -0.35 2.21 24.02
C ILE A 63 -0.97 1.87 22.66
N ARG A 64 -1.38 2.90 21.92
CA ARG A 64 -2.01 2.77 20.59
C ARG A 64 -1.04 2.18 19.57
N ARG A 65 0.20 2.66 19.57
CA ARG A 65 1.29 2.13 18.73
C ARG A 65 1.53 0.64 19.02
N LYS A 66 1.60 0.26 20.30
CA LYS A 66 1.72 -1.15 20.71
C LYS A 66 0.51 -1.98 20.26
N LYS A 67 -0.71 -1.43 20.35
CA LYS A 67 -1.94 -2.08 19.88
C LYS A 67 -1.85 -2.38 18.39
N ILE A 68 -1.54 -1.37 17.56
CA ILE A 68 -1.36 -1.54 16.10
C ILE A 68 -0.29 -2.60 15.82
N LEU A 69 0.88 -2.54 16.47
CA LEU A 69 1.95 -3.53 16.31
C LEU A 69 1.60 -4.95 16.77
N SER A 70 0.52 -5.12 17.54
CA SER A 70 0.08 -6.41 18.07
C SER A 70 -1.04 -7.09 17.27
N VAL A 71 -1.68 -6.38 16.33
CA VAL A 71 -2.71 -6.95 15.46
C VAL A 71 -2.12 -8.09 14.65
N GLY A 72 -2.75 -9.26 14.72
CA GLY A 72 -2.32 -10.50 14.05
C GLY A 72 -1.36 -11.40 14.83
N LYS A 73 -0.86 -10.98 16.01
CA LYS A 73 0.11 -11.77 16.81
C LYS A 73 -0.53 -12.81 17.73
N LYS A 74 -1.83 -12.72 17.98
CA LYS A 74 -2.60 -13.66 18.80
C LYS A 74 -3.61 -14.37 17.92
N ALA A 75 -4.00 -15.59 18.31
CA ALA A 75 -5.18 -16.23 17.73
C ALA A 75 -6.39 -15.30 17.95
N GLY A 76 -6.78 -14.61 16.88
CA GLY A 76 -7.85 -13.64 16.86
C GLY A 76 -9.01 -14.11 16.00
N SER A 77 -10.07 -13.30 15.98
CA SER A 77 -11.22 -13.50 15.11
C SER A 77 -10.83 -13.49 13.62
N GLU A 78 -11.70 -13.96 12.74
CA GLU A 78 -11.51 -13.86 11.28
C GLU A 78 -11.28 -12.39 10.85
N ILE A 79 -11.94 -11.44 11.53
CA ILE A 79 -11.77 -10.00 11.32
C ILE A 79 -10.36 -9.56 11.69
N ASP A 80 -9.78 -10.05 12.79
CA ASP A 80 -8.40 -9.73 13.18
C ASP A 80 -7.38 -10.26 12.16
N GLN A 81 -7.66 -11.42 11.54
CA GLN A 81 -6.82 -11.98 10.48
C GLN A 81 -6.91 -11.14 9.20
N LYS A 82 -8.12 -10.79 8.76
CA LYS A 82 -8.37 -9.88 7.63
C LYS A 82 -7.70 -8.52 7.84
N LEU A 83 -7.82 -7.96 9.04
CA LEU A 83 -7.20 -6.71 9.42
C LEU A 83 -5.67 -6.81 9.42
N SER A 84 -5.09 -7.86 10.02
CA SER A 84 -3.62 -8.05 9.98
C SER A 84 -3.11 -8.18 8.56
N LYS A 85 -3.80 -8.95 7.72
CA LYS A 85 -3.45 -9.12 6.31
C LYS A 85 -3.52 -7.77 5.58
N LEU A 86 -4.58 -6.99 5.78
CA LEU A 86 -4.69 -5.64 5.21
C LEU A 86 -3.52 -4.75 5.66
N LEU A 87 -3.19 -4.73 6.95
CA LEU A 87 -2.14 -3.89 7.51
C LEU A 87 -0.74 -4.21 6.96
N ASP A 88 -0.43 -5.49 6.76
CA ASP A 88 0.91 -5.95 6.36
C ASP A 88 1.08 -6.09 4.85
N GLN A 89 0.01 -6.41 4.12
CA GLN A 89 0.07 -6.66 2.68
C GLN A 89 -0.40 -5.47 1.84
N THR A 90 -0.84 -4.38 2.45
CA THR A 90 -1.14 -3.14 1.73
C THR A 90 0.10 -2.27 1.68
N LEU A 91 0.50 -1.86 0.48
CA LEU A 91 1.55 -0.86 0.30
C LEU A 91 0.92 0.52 0.18
N VAL A 92 1.56 1.49 0.83
CA VAL A 92 1.19 2.90 0.83
C VAL A 92 2.34 3.68 0.22
N GLY A 93 2.12 4.18 -1.00
CA GLY A 93 3.01 5.14 -1.64
C GLY A 93 2.69 6.54 -1.12
N VAL A 94 3.59 7.14 -0.34
CA VAL A 94 3.39 8.45 0.28
C VAL A 94 3.89 9.53 -0.67
N SER A 95 3.01 10.39 -1.17
CA SER A 95 3.43 11.52 -2.01
C SER A 95 4.03 12.64 -1.15
N LYS A 96 4.90 13.46 -1.76
CA LYS A 96 5.25 14.75 -1.16
C LYS A 96 3.98 15.58 -1.05
N HIS A 97 3.65 16.07 0.14
CA HIS A 97 2.56 17.02 0.35
C HIS A 97 2.78 18.23 -0.58
N LYS A 98 1.91 18.41 -1.58
CA LYS A 98 1.94 19.54 -2.52
C LYS A 98 0.70 20.42 -2.43
N GLY A 99 -0.10 20.25 -1.38
CA GLY A 99 -1.40 20.88 -1.25
C GLY A 99 -1.60 21.57 0.09
N VAL A 100 -2.86 21.63 0.47
CA VAL A 100 -3.38 22.26 1.68
C VAL A 100 -2.82 21.61 2.96
N SER A 101 -2.50 22.44 3.96
CA SER A 101 -2.00 22.00 5.26
C SER A 101 -2.97 21.05 5.95
N GLN A 102 -2.46 20.18 6.84
CA GLN A 102 -3.31 19.27 7.61
C GLN A 102 -4.35 20.02 8.44
N GLU A 103 -4.02 21.21 8.94
CA GLU A 103 -4.92 22.04 9.74
C GLU A 103 -6.11 22.56 8.91
N GLU A 104 -5.86 23.08 7.72
CA GLU A 104 -6.95 23.55 6.86
C GLU A 104 -7.84 22.39 6.38
N ARG A 105 -7.27 21.20 6.14
CA ARG A 105 -8.09 19.98 5.88
C ARG A 105 -8.96 19.63 7.07
N TRP A 106 -8.43 19.74 8.28
CA TRP A 106 -9.16 19.45 9.50
C TRP A 106 -10.32 20.44 9.74
N GLN A 107 -10.10 21.72 9.46
CA GLN A 107 -11.16 22.73 9.48
C GLN A 107 -12.25 22.42 8.45
N GLN A 108 -11.86 22.07 7.22
CA GLN A 108 -12.79 21.66 6.15
C GLN A 108 -13.58 20.41 6.53
N TRP A 109 -12.93 19.42 7.15
CA TRP A 109 -13.58 18.20 7.66
C TRP A 109 -14.62 18.54 8.73
N THR A 110 -14.24 19.35 9.73
CA THR A 110 -15.15 19.75 10.81
C THR A 110 -16.39 20.48 10.28
N ALA A 111 -16.21 21.36 9.30
CA ALA A 111 -17.32 22.06 8.65
C ALA A 111 -18.18 21.14 7.76
N PHE A 112 -17.60 20.07 7.21
CA PHE A 112 -18.30 19.09 6.40
C PHE A 112 -19.13 18.13 7.27
N SER A 113 -18.54 17.59 8.34
CA SER A 113 -19.19 16.63 9.24
C SER A 113 -20.36 17.25 10.01
N GLN A 114 -20.28 18.55 10.35
CA GLN A 114 -21.38 19.26 11.01
C GLN A 114 -22.63 19.42 10.13
N LYS A 115 -22.48 19.50 8.80
CA LYS A 115 -23.63 19.66 7.88
C LYS A 115 -24.45 18.38 7.71
N ALA A 116 -23.92 17.24 8.12
CA ALA A 116 -24.66 15.97 8.12
C ALA A 116 -25.63 15.88 9.32
N ASP A 117 -25.49 16.75 10.32
CA ASP A 117 -26.09 16.61 11.67
C ASP A 117 -27.25 17.59 11.94
N ASP A 118 -27.74 18.33 10.93
CA ASP A 118 -28.95 19.18 11.06
C ASP A 118 -30.25 18.36 11.24
N SER A 119 -30.16 17.03 11.24
CA SER A 119 -31.19 16.13 11.70
C SER A 119 -30.56 15.03 12.56
N VAL A 120 -31.00 14.95 13.82
CA VAL A 120 -30.73 13.98 14.91
C VAL A 120 -29.38 14.03 15.67
N SER A 121 -29.45 14.59 16.87
CA SER A 121 -28.50 14.48 17.98
C SER A 121 -27.96 13.07 18.22
N PHE A 122 -26.68 12.82 17.91
CA PHE A 122 -25.96 11.61 18.33
C PHE A 122 -25.08 11.86 19.56
N ALA A 123 -25.72 12.05 20.71
CA ALA A 123 -25.05 11.85 21.99
C ALA A 123 -24.88 10.34 22.25
N ASN A 124 -23.64 9.92 22.52
CA ASN A 124 -23.26 8.69 23.21
C ASN A 124 -23.72 7.34 22.62
N GLN A 125 -23.07 6.83 21.56
CA GLN A 125 -22.99 5.37 21.36
C GLN A 125 -21.63 4.92 20.80
N SER A 126 -21.15 3.81 21.35
CA SER A 126 -19.82 3.19 21.27
C SER A 126 -19.39 2.66 19.88
N GLY A 127 -19.90 3.23 18.78
CA GLY A 127 -19.73 2.77 17.40
C GLY A 127 -18.85 3.65 16.50
N VAL A 128 -17.87 4.35 17.10
CA VAL A 128 -17.10 5.50 16.56
C VAL A 128 -16.38 5.29 15.20
N GLY A 129 -16.43 4.12 14.56
CA GLY A 129 -15.67 3.83 13.33
C GLY A 129 -16.46 3.63 12.04
N ILE A 130 -17.72 3.19 12.08
CA ILE A 130 -18.39 2.71 10.86
C ILE A 130 -18.96 3.86 10.02
N PHE A 131 -19.65 4.80 10.67
CA PHE A 131 -20.24 5.96 9.99
C PHE A 131 -19.16 6.97 9.57
N SER A 132 -18.15 7.20 10.42
CA SER A 132 -17.02 8.09 10.12
C SER A 132 -16.24 7.64 8.87
N GLN A 133 -16.06 6.32 8.63
CA GLN A 133 -15.33 5.88 7.42
C GLN A 133 -16.04 6.28 6.12
N SER A 134 -17.36 6.12 6.05
CA SER A 134 -18.12 6.49 4.84
C SER A 134 -18.14 8.01 4.63
N GLU A 135 -18.33 8.77 5.70
CA GLU A 135 -18.32 10.24 5.69
C GLU A 135 -16.94 10.80 5.31
N ILE A 136 -15.85 10.22 5.82
CA ILE A 136 -14.47 10.60 5.45
C ILE A 136 -14.25 10.40 3.95
N VAL A 137 -14.71 9.28 3.40
CA VAL A 137 -14.57 9.00 1.97
C VAL A 137 -15.36 10.00 1.13
N ASP A 138 -16.59 10.32 1.54
CA ASP A 138 -17.44 11.31 0.88
C ASP A 138 -16.84 12.72 0.96
N PHE A 139 -16.30 13.09 2.13
CA PHE A 139 -15.55 14.33 2.32
C PHE A 139 -14.32 14.41 1.42
N VAL A 140 -13.55 13.33 1.30
CA VAL A 140 -12.35 13.30 0.45
C VAL A 140 -12.73 13.50 -1.01
N ILE A 141 -13.78 12.83 -1.49
CA ILE A 141 -14.28 13.00 -2.87
C ILE A 141 -14.73 14.46 -3.08
N TRP A 142 -15.55 14.99 -2.17
CA TRP A 142 -15.96 16.40 -2.20
C TRP A 142 -14.76 17.36 -2.27
N LEU A 143 -13.75 17.12 -1.45
CA LEU A 143 -12.57 17.96 -1.34
C LEU A 143 -11.74 17.94 -2.64
N LEU A 144 -11.60 16.76 -3.24
CA LEU A 144 -10.90 16.58 -4.51
C LEU A 144 -11.59 17.34 -5.66
N PHE A 145 -12.93 17.34 -5.72
CA PHE A 145 -13.71 18.14 -6.68
C PHE A 145 -13.72 19.65 -6.38
N SER A 146 -13.56 20.02 -5.12
CA SER A 146 -13.49 21.42 -4.69
C SER A 146 -12.14 22.05 -5.04
N LYS A 147 -11.05 21.30 -4.93
CA LYS A 147 -9.67 21.79 -5.15
C LYS A 147 -9.17 21.60 -6.57
N GLY A 148 -9.65 20.60 -7.30
CA GLY A 148 -9.19 20.32 -8.66
C GLY A 148 -9.52 21.47 -9.63
N ARG A 149 -8.49 22.09 -10.22
CA ARG A 149 -8.65 22.72 -11.55
C ARG A 149 -8.83 21.59 -12.54
N ALA A 150 -10.06 21.10 -12.60
CA ALA A 150 -10.40 19.95 -13.38
C ALA A 150 -10.13 20.31 -14.85
N SER A 151 -9.04 19.78 -15.42
CA SER A 151 -8.81 19.91 -16.86
C SER A 151 -9.99 19.22 -17.52
N ASN A 152 -10.87 20.00 -18.14
CA ASN A 152 -12.14 19.56 -18.73
C ASN A 152 -13.15 18.95 -17.72
N GLY A 153 -13.09 19.32 -16.44
CA GLY A 153 -14.06 18.82 -15.43
C GLY A 153 -13.68 17.50 -14.75
N TRP A 154 -12.53 16.89 -15.10
CA TRP A 154 -12.12 15.58 -14.60
C TRP A 154 -11.05 15.68 -13.50
N VAL A 155 -11.25 14.96 -12.40
CA VAL A 155 -10.28 14.80 -11.31
C VAL A 155 -9.52 13.48 -11.50
N LYS A 156 -8.20 13.55 -11.58
CA LYS A 156 -7.33 12.38 -11.80
C LYS A 156 -7.12 11.56 -10.52
N HIS A 157 -8.19 11.10 -9.89
CA HIS A 157 -8.14 10.30 -8.67
C HIS A 157 -9.11 9.12 -8.75
N LEU A 158 -8.68 7.92 -8.35
CA LEU A 158 -9.50 6.71 -8.50
C LEU A 158 -10.83 6.80 -7.73
N LEU A 159 -10.84 7.45 -6.56
CA LEU A 159 -12.08 7.69 -5.80
C LEU A 159 -13.07 8.64 -6.50
N CYS A 160 -12.61 9.44 -7.47
CA CYS A 160 -13.46 10.35 -8.23
C CYS A 160 -13.97 9.73 -9.54
N GLN A 161 -13.55 8.51 -9.90
CA GLN A 161 -14.04 7.82 -11.09
C GLN A 161 -15.55 7.58 -10.97
N GLY A 162 -16.30 7.81 -12.06
CA GLY A 162 -17.75 7.67 -12.06
C GLY A 162 -18.49 8.83 -11.38
N PHE A 163 -17.79 9.83 -10.84
CA PHE A 163 -18.37 11.05 -10.31
C PHE A 163 -18.12 12.25 -11.23
N GLN A 164 -19.01 13.23 -11.18
CA GLN A 164 -18.86 14.51 -11.88
C GLN A 164 -19.24 15.67 -10.97
N LYS A 165 -18.60 16.83 -11.16
CA LYS A 165 -19.02 18.06 -10.50
C LYS A 165 -20.40 18.47 -11.00
N ASP A 166 -21.30 18.81 -10.09
CA ASP A 166 -22.61 19.32 -10.46
C ASP A 166 -22.51 20.78 -10.96
N ILE A 167 -22.51 20.94 -12.29
CA ILE A 167 -22.44 22.23 -12.97
C ILE A 167 -23.83 22.91 -12.99
N SER A 168 -24.91 22.17 -12.73
CA SER A 168 -26.30 22.65 -12.77
C SER A 168 -26.70 23.47 -11.53
N SER A 169 -25.83 23.55 -10.53
CA SER A 169 -25.94 24.37 -9.30
C SER A 169 -26.09 25.89 -9.51
N ARG A 170 -26.13 26.37 -10.77
CA ARG A 170 -26.53 27.75 -11.13
C ARG A 170 -27.99 27.90 -11.56
N SER A 171 -28.76 26.82 -11.70
CA SER A 171 -30.17 26.89 -12.08
C SER A 171 -31.10 26.67 -10.89
N VAL A 172 -32.10 27.54 -10.76
CA VAL A 172 -32.92 27.82 -9.56
C VAL A 172 -33.99 26.75 -9.28
N HIS A 173 -33.94 25.57 -9.91
CA HIS A 173 -35.02 24.57 -9.78
C HIS A 173 -34.53 23.26 -9.18
N ARG A 174 -34.52 23.27 -7.84
CA ARG A 174 -34.17 22.15 -6.96
C ARG A 174 -35.30 21.12 -6.95
N GLY A 175 -35.24 20.16 -7.88
CA GLY A 175 -35.74 18.82 -7.62
C GLY A 175 -34.67 18.05 -6.85
N GLU A 176 -35.06 17.37 -5.78
CA GLU A 176 -34.19 16.48 -5.00
C GLU A 176 -33.61 15.39 -5.91
N ASN A 177 -32.43 15.64 -6.49
CA ASN A 177 -31.66 14.61 -7.17
C ASN A 177 -31.08 13.66 -6.11
N ALA A 178 -31.88 12.66 -5.73
CA ALA A 178 -31.60 11.61 -4.75
C ALA A 178 -30.45 10.64 -5.14
N GLY A 179 -29.56 11.04 -6.06
CA GLY A 179 -28.53 10.16 -6.64
C GLY A 179 -27.15 10.24 -5.99
N SER A 180 -26.87 11.23 -5.13
CA SER A 180 -25.54 11.40 -4.52
C SER A 180 -25.64 11.97 -3.10
N SER A 181 -25.00 11.30 -2.14
CA SER A 181 -24.84 11.78 -0.75
C SER A 181 -23.92 13.00 -0.64
N ILE A 182 -23.18 13.35 -1.69
CA ILE A 182 -22.10 14.32 -1.67
C ILE A 182 -22.56 15.63 -2.32
N ALA A 183 -22.63 16.70 -1.53
CA ALA A 183 -23.07 18.01 -2.01
C ALA A 183 -22.23 18.53 -3.20
N GLY A 184 -22.89 18.89 -4.30
CA GLY A 184 -22.24 19.43 -5.50
C GLY A 184 -21.46 18.41 -6.34
N VAL A 185 -21.61 17.11 -6.06
CA VAL A 185 -21.01 16.01 -6.81
C VAL A 185 -22.12 15.04 -7.20
N LEU A 186 -22.19 14.63 -8.47
CA LEU A 186 -23.12 13.64 -8.97
C LEU A 186 -22.42 12.29 -9.14
N SER A 187 -23.07 11.22 -8.71
CA SER A 187 -22.65 9.84 -8.98
C SER A 187 -23.30 9.38 -10.28
N ILE A 188 -22.50 9.24 -11.34
CA ILE A 188 -22.96 8.83 -12.67
C ILE A 188 -22.83 7.32 -12.83
N HIS A 189 -21.75 6.76 -12.28
CA HIS A 189 -21.47 5.33 -12.33
C HIS A 189 -21.00 4.82 -10.98
N PRO A 190 -21.33 3.54 -10.64
CA PRO A 190 -20.77 2.91 -9.45
C PRO A 190 -19.25 2.94 -9.46
N ASN A 191 -18.66 3.23 -8.31
CA ASN A 191 -17.21 3.23 -8.13
C ASN A 191 -16.80 2.11 -7.15
N SER A 192 -16.20 1.04 -7.68
CA SER A 192 -15.75 -0.10 -6.89
C SER A 192 -14.64 0.24 -5.90
N HIS A 193 -13.84 1.27 -6.17
CA HIS A 193 -12.82 1.75 -5.25
C HIS A 193 -13.46 2.38 -4.00
N VAL A 194 -14.50 3.19 -4.21
CA VAL A 194 -15.27 3.82 -3.12
C VAL A 194 -16.00 2.78 -2.29
N THR A 195 -16.67 1.81 -2.92
CA THR A 195 -17.33 0.74 -2.16
C THR A 195 -16.31 -0.08 -1.36
N SER A 196 -15.15 -0.37 -1.94
CA SER A 196 -14.10 -1.17 -1.28
C SER A 196 -13.46 -0.46 -0.09
N ILE A 197 -13.20 0.85 -0.18
CA ILE A 197 -12.61 1.63 0.94
C ILE A 197 -13.62 1.92 2.07
N LYS A 198 -14.92 1.84 1.78
CA LYS A 198 -15.99 1.95 2.78
C LYS A 198 -16.28 0.62 3.48
N ALA A 199 -15.98 -0.50 2.82
CA ALA A 199 -16.24 -1.85 3.34
C ALA A 199 -15.15 -2.33 4.33
N ASP A 200 -15.44 -3.42 5.03
CA ASP A 200 -14.48 -4.09 5.89
C ASP A 200 -13.21 -4.52 5.12
N PRO A 201 -12.01 -4.43 5.72
CA PRO A 201 -11.74 -4.08 7.11
C PRO A 201 -11.36 -2.60 7.35
N TRP A 202 -11.70 -1.67 6.45
CA TRP A 202 -11.30 -0.25 6.56
C TRP A 202 -11.90 0.50 7.76
N PRO A 203 -13.20 0.33 8.12
CA PRO A 203 -13.73 0.89 9.35
C PRO A 203 -12.98 0.43 10.62
N GLN A 204 -12.48 -0.80 10.63
CA GLN A 204 -11.68 -1.34 11.74
C GLN A 204 -10.28 -0.73 11.76
N VAL A 205 -9.69 -0.41 10.60
CA VAL A 205 -8.45 0.40 10.53
C VAL A 205 -8.66 1.77 11.18
N LEU A 206 -9.76 2.45 10.85
CA LEU A 206 -10.10 3.75 11.44
C LEU A 206 -10.27 3.64 12.97
N ALA A 207 -11.08 2.69 13.43
CA ALA A 207 -11.31 2.44 14.85
C ALA A 207 -10.03 2.08 15.61
N LEU A 208 -9.09 1.39 14.95
CA LEU A 208 -7.81 1.01 15.55
C LEU A 208 -7.00 2.24 15.96
N MET A 209 -7.04 3.32 15.16
CA MET A 209 -6.28 4.55 15.39
C MET A 209 -6.88 5.45 16.50
N GLY A 210 -8.18 5.35 16.77
CA GLY A 210 -8.85 6.19 17.76
C GLY A 210 -8.95 7.65 17.30
N LYS A 211 -8.68 8.61 18.19
CA LYS A 211 -8.87 10.05 17.93
C LYS A 211 -8.07 10.61 16.74
N GLU A 212 -6.93 9.99 16.43
CA GLU A 212 -6.09 10.39 15.28
C GLU A 212 -6.52 9.73 13.97
N GLY A 213 -7.52 8.83 14.02
CA GLY A 213 -7.91 8.01 12.89
C GLY A 213 -8.43 8.83 11.73
N GLU A 214 -9.31 9.79 11.99
CA GLU A 214 -9.93 10.59 10.92
C GLU A 214 -8.89 11.39 10.14
N ARG A 215 -8.01 12.10 10.87
CA ARG A 215 -6.89 12.85 10.28
C ARG A 215 -5.97 11.97 9.44
N ALA A 216 -5.60 10.81 9.98
CA ALA A 216 -4.72 9.88 9.28
C ALA A 216 -5.40 9.26 8.04
N MET A 217 -6.70 8.96 8.11
CA MET A 217 -7.47 8.42 7.00
C MET A 217 -7.65 9.46 5.89
N ILE A 218 -7.93 10.71 6.25
CA ILE A 218 -7.99 11.84 5.31
C ILE A 218 -6.64 11.99 4.59
N ASP A 219 -5.53 12.00 5.33
CA ASP A 219 -4.18 12.07 4.74
C ASP A 219 -3.88 10.87 3.83
N LEU A 220 -4.28 9.66 4.26
CA LEU A 220 -4.09 8.43 3.49
C LEU A 220 -4.81 8.50 2.14
N LEU A 221 -6.05 8.98 2.12
CA LEU A 221 -6.87 9.01 0.91
C LEU A 221 -6.54 10.18 -0.02
N LEU A 222 -5.98 11.28 0.50
CA LEU A 222 -5.64 12.46 -0.31
C LEU A 222 -4.22 12.42 -0.87
N ASP A 223 -3.24 11.99 -0.08
CA ASP A 223 -1.82 12.14 -0.44
C ASP A 223 -1.12 10.81 -0.76
N CYS A 224 -1.80 9.68 -0.62
CA CYS A 224 -1.17 8.38 -0.82
C CYS A 224 -1.79 7.58 -1.96
N GLY A 225 -0.95 6.78 -2.62
CA GLY A 225 -1.41 5.64 -3.39
C GLY A 225 -1.58 4.43 -2.47
N ILE A 226 -2.74 3.77 -2.52
CA ILE A 226 -3.01 2.56 -1.75
C ILE A 226 -2.99 1.37 -2.70
N TYR A 227 -2.15 0.38 -2.44
CA TYR A 227 -1.95 -0.79 -3.29
C TYR A 227 -2.23 -2.07 -2.50
N LEU A 228 -3.23 -2.83 -2.93
CA LEU A 228 -3.63 -4.07 -2.29
C LEU A 228 -3.00 -5.28 -2.98
N ALA A 229 -2.40 -6.17 -2.21
CA ALA A 229 -1.87 -7.43 -2.72
C ALA A 229 -3.00 -8.31 -3.28
N VAL A 230 -2.77 -8.89 -4.46
CA VAL A 230 -3.67 -9.86 -5.08
C VAL A 230 -3.37 -11.25 -4.50
N GLY A 231 -4.42 -12.00 -4.16
CA GLY A 231 -4.34 -13.25 -3.39
C GLY A 231 -3.50 -14.38 -4.01
N SER A 232 -3.07 -14.25 -5.26
CA SER A 232 -2.16 -15.21 -5.90
C SER A 232 -0.76 -15.21 -5.28
N GLY A 233 -0.38 -14.25 -4.42
CA GLY A 233 0.87 -14.31 -3.64
C GLY A 233 2.17 -14.04 -4.43
N HIS A 234 2.07 -13.73 -5.73
CA HIS A 234 3.21 -13.47 -6.62
C HIS A 234 3.57 -11.98 -6.68
N GLY A 235 3.57 -11.29 -5.54
CA GLY A 235 4.01 -9.89 -5.50
C GLY A 235 3.21 -8.92 -6.40
N THR A 236 1.99 -9.28 -6.78
CA THR A 236 1.11 -8.52 -7.66
C THR A 236 0.17 -7.65 -6.83
N TYR A 237 -0.01 -6.40 -7.23
CA TYR A 237 -0.82 -5.42 -6.51
C TYR A 237 -1.75 -4.70 -7.48
N HIS A 238 -2.93 -4.32 -6.99
CA HIS A 238 -3.79 -3.37 -7.70
C HIS A 238 -3.93 -2.09 -6.86
N GLN A 239 -4.01 -0.95 -7.55
CA GLN A 239 -4.20 0.34 -6.89
C GLN A 239 -5.67 0.49 -6.49
N LEU A 240 -5.92 0.64 -5.19
CA LEU A 240 -7.24 0.91 -4.64
C LEU A 240 -7.56 2.41 -4.62
N SER A 241 -6.59 3.26 -4.30
CA SER A 241 -6.77 4.71 -4.18
C SER A 241 -5.52 5.47 -4.60
N GLY A 242 -5.66 6.78 -4.81
CA GLY A 242 -4.60 7.69 -5.18
C GLY A 242 -4.78 8.28 -6.58
N THR A 243 -3.83 9.14 -6.94
CA THR A 243 -3.77 9.71 -8.30
C THR A 243 -3.37 8.62 -9.28
N PHE A 244 -4.14 8.48 -10.36
CA PHE A 244 -3.79 7.63 -11.49
C PHE A 244 -3.38 8.52 -12.66
N ASP A 245 -2.11 8.48 -13.04
CA ASP A 245 -1.59 9.19 -14.21
C ASP A 245 -1.08 8.19 -15.24
N PRO A 246 -1.96 7.65 -16.11
CA PRO A 246 -1.61 6.59 -17.04
C PRO A 246 -0.50 7.01 -18.01
N LEU A 247 -0.35 8.31 -18.29
CA LEU A 247 0.72 8.83 -19.13
C LEU A 247 2.09 8.71 -18.46
N LYS A 248 2.20 8.97 -17.15
CA LYS A 248 3.46 8.77 -16.42
C LYS A 248 3.82 7.30 -16.28
N VAL A 249 2.81 6.43 -16.13
CA VAL A 249 3.01 4.98 -16.13
C VAL A 249 3.54 4.54 -17.50
N LEU A 250 2.95 5.00 -18.59
CA LEU A 250 3.40 4.68 -19.94
C LEU A 250 4.81 5.21 -20.22
N ASP A 251 5.10 6.46 -19.85
CA ASP A 251 6.43 7.07 -20.00
C ASP A 251 7.50 6.32 -19.20
N SER A 252 7.18 5.87 -17.99
CA SER A 252 8.07 5.06 -17.15
C SER A 252 8.34 3.71 -17.79
N LEU A 253 7.30 3.01 -18.23
CA LEU A 253 7.42 1.70 -18.90
C LEU A 253 8.19 1.81 -20.21
N MET A 254 8.00 2.89 -20.98
CA MET A 254 8.74 3.15 -22.20
C MET A 254 10.24 3.38 -21.92
N LYS A 255 10.59 4.12 -20.86
CA LYS A 255 11.99 4.36 -20.48
C LYS A 255 12.70 3.08 -20.06
N GLU A 256 12.04 2.25 -19.27
CA GLU A 256 12.57 0.93 -18.85
C GLU A 256 12.74 -0.01 -20.05
N ALA A 257 11.76 -0.04 -20.97
CA ALA A 257 11.85 -0.84 -22.18
C ALA A 257 13.00 -0.40 -23.09
N ILE A 258 13.19 0.92 -23.28
CA ILE A 258 14.31 1.47 -24.07
C ILE A 258 15.64 1.14 -23.40
N HIS A 259 15.76 1.30 -22.08
CA HIS A 259 16.98 0.97 -21.35
C HIS A 259 17.32 -0.53 -21.44
N TRP A 260 16.32 -1.41 -21.35
CA TRP A 260 16.50 -2.85 -21.52
C TRP A 260 16.95 -3.24 -22.93
N VAL A 261 16.38 -2.61 -23.96
CA VAL A 261 16.80 -2.81 -25.36
C VAL A 261 18.25 -2.37 -25.57
N ILE A 262 18.63 -1.18 -25.08
CA ILE A 262 19.99 -0.66 -25.20
C ILE A 262 20.99 -1.56 -24.45
N PHE A 263 20.66 -1.98 -23.23
CA PHE A 263 21.53 -2.82 -22.41
C PHE A 263 21.80 -4.20 -23.05
N ASN A 264 20.77 -4.85 -23.60
CA ASN A 264 20.92 -6.14 -24.29
C ASN A 264 21.59 -6.04 -25.66
N GLN A 265 21.55 -4.87 -26.30
CA GLN A 265 22.21 -4.64 -27.58
C GLN A 265 23.72 -4.34 -27.40
N TRP A 266 24.14 -3.86 -26.22
CA TRP A 266 25.54 -3.51 -25.92
C TRP A 266 26.34 -4.62 -25.22
N HIS A 267 25.69 -5.55 -24.50
CA HIS A 267 26.34 -6.73 -23.93
C HIS A 267 25.65 -8.03 -24.37
N PRO A 268 25.84 -8.49 -25.62
CA PRO A 268 25.42 -9.82 -26.02
C PRO A 268 26.30 -10.85 -25.28
N ASN A 269 25.75 -11.45 -24.22
CA ASN A 269 26.41 -12.54 -23.52
C ASN A 269 26.68 -13.72 -24.49
N HIS A 270 27.97 -13.89 -24.83
CA HIS A 270 28.54 -15.13 -25.37
C HIS A 270 28.40 -16.26 -24.34
N TYR A 271 27.24 -16.90 -24.27
CA TYR A 271 27.10 -18.21 -23.64
C TYR A 271 26.25 -19.12 -24.54
N SER A 272 26.92 -19.75 -25.51
CA SER A 272 26.35 -20.86 -26.27
C SER A 272 26.41 -22.13 -25.41
N ILE A 273 25.30 -22.48 -24.75
CA ILE A 273 25.13 -23.82 -24.18
C ILE A 273 24.79 -24.75 -25.35
N ARG A 274 25.80 -25.36 -25.97
CA ARG A 274 25.59 -26.55 -26.81
C ARG A 274 25.36 -27.75 -25.90
N LYS A 275 24.11 -28.19 -25.81
CA LYS A 275 23.78 -29.56 -25.41
C LYS A 275 24.15 -30.49 -26.57
N SER A 276 25.20 -31.27 -26.41
CA SER A 276 25.37 -32.52 -27.16
C SER A 276 26.06 -33.53 -26.24
N GLY A 277 25.28 -34.49 -25.73
CA GLY A 277 25.84 -35.67 -25.11
C GLY A 277 26.36 -36.61 -26.19
N LEU A 278 27.60 -37.10 -26.05
CA LEU A 278 27.92 -38.51 -26.22
C LEU A 278 29.35 -38.82 -25.75
N SER A 279 29.42 -39.81 -24.87
CA SER A 279 30.46 -40.82 -24.71
C SER A 279 31.89 -40.47 -24.24
N ARG A 280 32.30 -41.31 -23.27
CA ARG A 280 33.62 -41.44 -22.65
C ARG A 280 34.75 -41.50 -23.67
N LYS A 281 35.82 -40.74 -23.42
CA LYS A 281 37.20 -41.23 -23.50
C LYS A 281 38.10 -40.38 -22.58
N LYS A 282 38.87 -41.13 -21.79
CA LYS A 282 39.97 -40.73 -20.91
C LYS A 282 41.12 -40.13 -21.74
N ILE A 283 41.99 -39.34 -21.09
CA ILE A 283 43.42 -38.99 -21.36
C ILE A 283 43.59 -37.52 -20.93
N GLU A 284 43.97 -37.24 -19.68
CA GLU A 284 45.36 -37.13 -19.19
C GLU A 284 46.05 -35.84 -19.70
N VAL A 285 46.12 -34.83 -18.83
CA VAL A 285 46.83 -33.57 -19.10
C VAL A 285 48.09 -33.57 -18.25
N HIS A 286 49.20 -33.94 -18.86
CA HIS A 286 50.53 -33.64 -18.36
C HIS A 286 50.83 -32.14 -18.57
N ARG A 287 51.28 -31.48 -17.51
CA ARG A 287 51.87 -30.13 -17.54
C ARG A 287 53.19 -30.16 -18.30
N THR A 288 53.39 -29.20 -19.20
CA THR A 288 54.71 -28.61 -19.49
C THR A 288 54.54 -27.18 -20.00
N SER A 289 55.08 -26.21 -19.26
CA SER A 289 55.53 -24.91 -19.78
C SER A 289 56.69 -25.12 -20.78
N PRO A 290 56.97 -24.17 -21.69
CA PRO A 290 57.99 -23.13 -21.41
C PRO A 290 57.60 -21.74 -21.96
N LEU A 291 57.92 -20.60 -21.33
CA LEU A 291 59.21 -19.88 -21.30
C LEU A 291 59.82 -19.59 -22.68
N SER A 292 59.96 -18.28 -22.97
CA SER A 292 61.01 -17.57 -23.75
C SER A 292 61.27 -18.03 -25.21
N GLU A 293 61.55 -17.23 -26.23
CA GLU A 293 62.48 -16.11 -26.47
C GLU A 293 62.06 -15.43 -27.80
N ILE A 294 62.15 -14.10 -27.93
CA ILE A 294 63.12 -13.37 -28.79
C ILE A 294 63.01 -13.71 -30.29
N GLU A 295 62.44 -12.79 -31.07
CA GLU A 295 63.14 -12.01 -32.11
C GLU A 295 62.35 -10.71 -32.40
#